data_AF-A0A432HWI4-F1
#
_entry.id   AF-A0A432HWI4-F1
#
_cell.length_a   1.000
_cell.length_b   1.000
_cell.length_c   1.000
_cell.angle_alpha   90.00
_cell.angle_beta   90.00
_cell.angle_gamma   90.00
#
_symmetry.space_group_name_H-M   'P 1'
#
loop_
_entity.id
_entity.type
_entity.pdbx_description
1 polymer ?
#
loop_
_entity_poly.entity_id
_entity_poly.type
_entity_poly.pdbx_seq_one_letter_code
_entity_poly.pdbx_strand_id
1 'polypeptide(L)'
;MSDGLRSDRSGVFTVWDRLDSLARIEPGQHTFTLIVDSTDLVAETDESDNTFQTGVIVVAAPDPQIPPPIPNRLPGLAPVAPPGWPAPIIASAYSGAKLQGPLSMNELSYIRHALENQGLASTPDNVHTKLYYDGKLVSKEFRSGAIMDNQVTRSEWAGLSEVVRLTPGEHTLKLLVDPHNLIDETDETKNSYEVTFMWGGGEVPVLQLPRPSPPPDLPDPPLLPNLVPCLRFGSDGALIVSNRQDTFKDSQLIVSEPVYIDVVVRNESSVDLASSYEVL
;
A
#
# COMPACT_ATOMS: atom_id res chain seq x y z
N MET A 1 53.60 -12.73 -29.33
CA MET A 1 54.33 -11.94 -30.34
C MET A 1 53.38 -10.85 -30.79
N SER A 2 53.74 -9.59 -30.52
CA SER A 2 53.01 -8.43 -31.02
C SER A 2 53.42 -8.18 -32.47
N ASP A 3 52.45 -7.90 -33.35
CA ASP A 3 52.74 -7.36 -34.67
C ASP A 3 53.38 -5.97 -34.51
N GLY A 4 54.40 -5.68 -35.31
CA GLY A 4 55.19 -4.45 -35.20
C GLY A 4 54.34 -3.18 -35.17
N LEU A 5 54.70 -2.24 -34.29
CA LEU A 5 54.06 -0.94 -34.17
C LEU A 5 54.57 0.02 -35.27
N ARG A 6 53.63 0.67 -35.98
CA ARG A 6 53.95 1.73 -36.97
C ARG A 6 54.17 3.06 -36.26
N SER A 7 54.94 3.96 -36.88
CA SER A 7 55.24 5.31 -36.37
C SER A 7 53.98 6.07 -35.93
N ASP A 8 54.09 6.75 -34.78
CA ASP A 8 53.04 7.59 -34.16
C ASP A 8 51.72 6.85 -33.84
N ARG A 9 51.83 5.56 -33.47
CA ARG A 9 50.69 4.77 -32.99
C ARG A 9 50.97 4.20 -31.61
N SER A 10 49.95 4.21 -30.77
CA SER A 10 49.93 3.46 -29.51
C SER A 10 49.36 2.06 -29.74
N GLY A 11 49.92 1.08 -29.04
CA GLY A 11 49.47 -0.31 -29.05
C GLY A 11 48.97 -0.69 -27.67
N VAL A 12 47.88 -1.44 -27.61
CA VAL A 12 47.36 -2.00 -26.36
C VAL A 12 47.53 -3.50 -26.43
N PHE A 13 48.24 -4.06 -25.44
CA PHE A 13 48.47 -5.50 -25.33
C PHE A 13 47.97 -5.98 -23.98
N THR A 14 47.13 -7.01 -23.98
CA THR A 14 46.77 -7.74 -22.77
C THR A 14 47.71 -8.93 -22.67
N VAL A 15 48.70 -8.83 -21.78
CA VAL A 15 49.80 -9.82 -21.73
C VAL A 15 49.63 -10.83 -20.59
N TRP A 16 48.87 -10.48 -19.53
CA TRP A 16 48.83 -11.28 -18.30
C TRP A 16 47.41 -11.37 -17.74
N ASP A 17 46.55 -12.17 -18.37
CA ASP A 17 45.19 -12.44 -17.91
C ASP A 17 45.13 -13.38 -16.67
N ARG A 18 46.28 -13.83 -16.16
CA ARG A 18 46.39 -14.79 -15.04
C ARG A 18 47.53 -14.52 -14.06
N LEU A 19 47.81 -13.25 -13.74
CA LEU A 19 48.89 -12.86 -12.81
C LEU A 19 48.76 -13.57 -11.44
N ASP A 20 47.53 -13.79 -11.00
CA ASP A 20 47.12 -14.55 -9.81
C ASP A 20 47.59 -16.02 -9.80
N SER A 21 47.84 -16.60 -10.98
CA SER A 21 48.33 -17.98 -11.13
C SER A 21 49.85 -18.10 -11.18
N LEU A 22 50.56 -16.99 -11.44
CA LEU A 22 52.01 -16.95 -11.60
C LEU A 22 52.73 -16.37 -10.37
N ALA A 23 52.04 -15.58 -9.56
CA ALA A 23 52.57 -15.01 -8.34
C ALA A 23 51.51 -14.99 -7.23
N ARG A 24 51.91 -15.36 -6.02
CA ARG A 24 51.07 -15.20 -4.83
C ARG A 24 51.10 -13.74 -4.41
N ILE A 25 50.08 -12.98 -4.81
CA ILE A 25 49.93 -11.56 -4.44
C ILE A 25 49.28 -11.46 -3.06
N GLU A 26 49.99 -10.87 -2.11
CA GLU A 26 49.51 -10.65 -0.73
C GLU A 26 49.08 -9.20 -0.51
N PRO A 27 48.30 -8.87 0.52
CA PRO A 27 47.98 -7.49 0.86
C PRO A 27 49.25 -6.67 1.17
N GLY A 28 49.35 -5.46 0.62
CA GLY A 28 50.48 -4.58 0.84
C GLY A 28 50.79 -3.68 -0.35
N GLN A 29 51.85 -2.90 -0.22
CA GLN A 29 52.38 -2.11 -1.33
C GLN A 29 53.26 -3.00 -2.22
N HIS A 30 52.94 -3.06 -3.51
CA HIS A 30 53.68 -3.80 -4.53
C HIS A 30 54.21 -2.85 -5.58
N THR A 31 55.35 -3.20 -6.16
CA THR A 31 55.93 -2.44 -7.27
C THR A 31 55.92 -3.31 -8.52
N PHE A 32 55.26 -2.82 -9.56
CA PHE A 32 55.26 -3.44 -10.89
C PHE A 32 56.32 -2.76 -11.74
N THR A 33 57.18 -3.56 -12.36
CA THR A 33 58.20 -3.08 -13.30
C THR A 33 57.88 -3.65 -14.68
N LEU A 34 57.71 -2.77 -15.65
CA LEU A 34 57.64 -3.12 -17.07
C LEU A 34 59.01 -2.78 -17.69
N ILE A 35 59.59 -3.75 -18.38
CA ILE A 35 60.78 -3.55 -19.20
C ILE A 35 60.38 -3.89 -20.62
N VAL A 36 60.49 -2.91 -21.51
CA VAL A 36 60.30 -3.10 -22.96
C VAL A 36 61.65 -3.47 -23.57
N ASP A 37 61.63 -4.34 -24.58
CA ASP A 37 62.82 -4.97 -25.17
C ASP A 37 63.87 -5.44 -24.14
N SER A 38 63.45 -6.24 -23.16
CA SER A 38 64.36 -6.78 -22.14
C SER A 38 65.51 -7.63 -22.69
N THR A 39 65.48 -7.95 -23.99
CA THR A 39 66.50 -8.71 -24.70
C THR A 39 67.49 -7.83 -25.48
N ASP A 40 67.25 -6.52 -25.57
CA ASP A 40 68.10 -5.55 -26.26
C ASP A 40 68.34 -5.93 -27.74
N LEU A 41 67.27 -6.40 -28.40
CA LEU A 41 67.34 -6.91 -29.78
C LEU A 41 66.90 -5.88 -30.83
N VAL A 42 66.28 -4.78 -30.41
CA VAL A 42 65.84 -3.66 -31.25
C VAL A 42 66.66 -2.44 -30.85
N ALA A 43 67.52 -1.97 -31.76
CA ALA A 43 68.33 -0.77 -31.47
C ALA A 43 67.45 0.50 -31.45
N GLU A 44 67.45 1.20 -30.33
CA GLU A 44 66.70 2.43 -30.08
C GLU A 44 67.61 3.66 -30.03
N THR A 45 67.01 4.85 -30.01
CA THR A 45 67.78 6.11 -29.93
C THR A 45 68.23 6.46 -28.51
N ASP A 46 67.56 5.89 -27.51
CA ASP A 46 67.91 5.95 -26.09
C ASP A 46 67.58 4.57 -25.50
N GLU A 47 68.59 3.86 -25.00
CA GLU A 47 68.39 2.51 -24.43
C GLU A 47 68.08 2.58 -22.92
N SER A 48 68.02 3.77 -22.34
CA SER A 48 67.94 3.96 -20.88
C SER A 48 66.51 4.21 -20.36
N ASP A 49 65.53 4.44 -21.23
CA ASP A 49 64.15 4.77 -20.88
C ASP A 49 63.16 3.61 -21.05
N ASN A 50 63.64 2.41 -21.38
CA ASN A 50 62.86 1.20 -21.59
C ASN A 50 62.26 0.57 -20.32
N THR A 51 62.46 1.18 -19.15
CA THR A 51 61.94 0.69 -17.87
C THR A 51 60.92 1.66 -17.27
N PHE A 52 59.75 1.12 -16.96
CA PHE A 52 58.70 1.83 -16.23
C PHE A 52 58.36 1.12 -14.92
N GLN A 53 58.22 1.87 -13.83
CA GLN A 53 57.83 1.33 -12.52
C GLN A 53 56.60 2.05 -11.97
N THR A 54 55.68 1.28 -11.41
CA THR A 54 54.51 1.82 -10.70
C THR A 54 54.25 1.09 -9.40
N GLY A 55 53.91 1.85 -8.37
CA GLY A 55 53.51 1.32 -7.07
C GLY A 55 51.99 1.13 -7.01
N VAL A 56 51.56 -0.07 -6.64
CA VAL A 56 50.14 -0.42 -6.46
C VAL A 56 49.95 -0.89 -5.03
N ILE A 57 48.95 -0.36 -4.35
CA ILE A 57 48.53 -0.87 -3.05
C ILE A 57 47.49 -1.96 -3.31
N VAL A 58 47.87 -3.21 -3.06
CA VAL A 58 46.95 -4.33 -3.03
C VAL A 58 46.34 -4.35 -1.64
N VAL A 59 45.08 -3.97 -1.53
CA VAL A 59 44.35 -4.10 -0.28
C VAL A 59 44.01 -5.57 -0.06
N ALA A 60 43.98 -5.99 1.21
CA ALA A 60 43.37 -7.28 1.51
C ALA A 60 41.95 -7.27 0.93
N ALA A 61 41.52 -8.41 0.39
CA ALA A 61 40.09 -8.63 0.29
C ALA A 61 39.50 -8.26 1.66
N PRO A 62 38.39 -7.50 1.72
CA PRO A 62 37.69 -7.41 2.98
C PRO A 62 37.59 -8.85 3.46
N ASP A 63 37.96 -9.07 4.73
CA ASP A 63 37.49 -10.26 5.44
C ASP A 63 36.03 -10.44 4.98
N PRO A 64 35.49 -11.65 4.80
CA PRO A 64 34.05 -11.80 4.92
C PRO A 64 33.60 -11.36 6.34
N GLN A 65 33.90 -10.11 6.75
CA GLN A 65 33.01 -9.16 7.35
C GLN A 65 31.63 -9.54 6.89
N ILE A 66 30.99 -10.31 7.76
CA ILE A 66 29.59 -10.22 8.14
C ILE A 66 28.99 -9.11 7.26
N PRO A 67 28.21 -9.45 6.20
CA PRO A 67 27.52 -8.43 5.43
C PRO A 67 26.89 -7.45 6.43
N PRO A 68 26.86 -6.12 6.18
CA PRO A 68 26.21 -5.18 7.12
C PRO A 68 24.92 -5.87 7.56
N PRO A 69 24.72 -6.13 8.88
CA PRO A 69 23.83 -7.19 9.34
C PRO A 69 22.59 -7.09 8.50
N ILE A 70 22.33 -8.11 7.67
CA ILE A 70 21.15 -8.10 6.80
C ILE A 70 20.04 -7.77 7.77
N PRO A 71 19.37 -6.59 7.67
CA PRO A 71 18.44 -6.17 8.70
C PRO A 71 17.48 -7.32 8.83
N ASN A 72 17.42 -7.89 10.04
CA ASN A 72 16.87 -9.21 10.25
C ASN A 72 15.51 -9.28 9.56
N ARG A 73 15.43 -9.98 8.42
CA ARG A 73 14.21 -10.09 7.64
C ARG A 73 13.38 -11.20 8.26
N LEU A 74 13.16 -11.10 9.56
CA LEU A 74 12.18 -11.91 10.25
C LEU A 74 10.87 -11.13 10.35
N PRO A 75 9.74 -11.84 10.42
CA PRO A 75 8.48 -11.26 10.86
C PRO A 75 8.59 -10.63 12.25
N GLY A 76 7.61 -9.79 12.57
CA GLY A 76 7.44 -9.17 13.89
C GLY A 76 5.96 -9.02 14.19
N LEU A 77 5.31 -10.10 14.59
CA LEU A 77 3.90 -10.19 14.91
C LEU A 77 3.62 -9.58 16.28
N ALA A 78 2.95 -8.44 16.29
CA ALA A 78 2.50 -7.82 17.53
C ALA A 78 0.99 -7.57 17.49
N PRO A 79 0.27 -7.74 18.62
CA PRO A 79 -1.02 -7.10 18.80
C PRO A 79 -0.90 -5.58 18.58
N VAL A 80 -1.71 -5.01 17.70
CA VAL A 80 -1.65 -3.57 17.41
C VAL A 80 -3.04 -2.96 17.41
N ALA A 81 -3.13 -1.69 17.82
CA ALA A 81 -4.32 -0.89 17.65
C ALA A 81 -4.33 -0.27 16.23
N PRO A 82 -5.15 -0.75 15.29
CA PRO A 82 -5.27 -0.11 14.00
C PRO A 82 -5.89 1.30 14.08
N PRO A 83 -5.81 2.11 13.00
CA PRO A 83 -6.51 3.39 12.94
C PRO A 83 -7.99 3.27 13.31
N GLY A 84 -8.41 4.11 14.27
CA GLY A 84 -9.76 4.17 14.81
C GLY A 84 -10.05 3.23 15.97
N TRP A 85 -9.09 2.42 16.42
CA TRP A 85 -9.21 1.61 17.63
C TRP A 85 -8.40 2.22 18.79
N PRO A 86 -8.91 2.21 20.03
CA PRO A 86 -8.18 2.68 21.20
C PRO A 86 -7.10 1.71 21.70
N ALA A 87 -7.19 0.41 21.35
CA ALA A 87 -6.30 -0.64 21.82
C ALA A 87 -6.29 -1.85 20.85
N PRO A 88 -5.30 -2.77 20.94
CA PRO A 88 -5.26 -3.99 20.14
C PRO A 88 -6.47 -4.92 20.30
N ILE A 89 -7.09 -4.89 21.49
CA ILE A 89 -8.34 -5.59 21.79
C ILE A 89 -9.39 -4.54 22.13
N ILE A 90 -10.55 -4.65 21.49
CA ILE A 90 -11.75 -3.89 21.84
C ILE A 90 -12.91 -4.86 22.06
N ALA A 91 -13.80 -4.49 22.96
CA ALA A 91 -15.00 -5.26 23.22
C ALA A 91 -16.20 -4.31 23.28
N SER A 92 -17.31 -4.76 22.74
CA SER A 92 -18.57 -4.02 22.71
C SER A 92 -19.73 -4.99 22.60
N ALA A 93 -20.89 -4.63 23.14
CA ALA A 93 -22.14 -5.32 22.87
C ALA A 93 -22.67 -5.10 21.44
N TYR A 94 -22.02 -4.25 20.64
CA TYR A 94 -22.42 -3.93 19.27
C TYR A 94 -21.44 -4.50 18.24
N SER A 95 -21.94 -5.31 17.31
CA SER A 95 -21.15 -5.86 16.20
C SER A 95 -20.53 -4.74 15.35
N GLY A 96 -19.31 -4.95 14.87
CA GLY A 96 -18.60 -4.00 14.02
C GLY A 96 -18.07 -2.75 14.72
N ALA A 97 -18.34 -2.55 16.02
CA ALA A 97 -17.88 -1.39 16.78
C ALA A 97 -16.36 -1.23 16.71
N LYS A 98 -15.89 -0.02 16.40
CA LYS A 98 -14.44 0.30 16.34
C LYS A 98 -13.91 0.89 17.65
N LEU A 99 -14.82 1.23 18.56
CA LEU A 99 -14.52 1.75 19.88
C LEU A 99 -15.03 0.75 20.92
N GLN A 100 -14.48 0.85 22.13
CA GLN A 100 -15.01 0.12 23.28
C GLN A 100 -16.46 0.57 23.53
N GLY A 101 -17.32 -0.40 23.79
CA GLY A 101 -18.73 -0.18 24.08
C GLY A 101 -19.13 -0.73 25.43
N PRO A 102 -20.38 -0.51 25.86
CA PRO A 102 -20.93 -1.19 27.02
C PRO A 102 -20.87 -2.70 26.84
N LEU A 103 -20.63 -3.41 27.93
CA LEU A 103 -20.61 -4.86 28.02
C LEU A 103 -21.57 -5.30 29.11
N SER A 104 -22.26 -6.40 28.88
CA SER A 104 -23.18 -6.99 29.85
C SER A 104 -23.10 -8.49 29.82
N MET A 105 -23.29 -9.13 30.97
CA MET A 105 -23.40 -10.59 31.05
C MET A 105 -24.66 -11.13 30.35
N ASN A 106 -25.65 -10.29 30.09
CA ASN A 106 -26.93 -10.67 29.49
C ASN A 106 -26.95 -10.49 27.96
N GLU A 107 -25.90 -9.89 27.39
CA GLU A 107 -25.82 -9.56 25.97
C GLU A 107 -24.57 -10.19 25.34
N LEU A 108 -24.60 -10.40 24.02
CA LEU A 108 -23.42 -10.89 23.30
C LEU A 108 -22.30 -9.87 23.37
N SER A 109 -21.09 -10.35 23.67
CA SER A 109 -19.88 -9.53 23.68
C SER A 109 -19.11 -9.75 22.38
N TYR A 110 -19.10 -8.74 21.51
CA TYR A 110 -18.30 -8.74 20.29
C TYR A 110 -16.88 -8.28 20.64
N ILE A 111 -15.96 -9.24 20.69
CA ILE A 111 -14.55 -8.99 20.92
C ILE A 111 -13.88 -8.89 19.57
N ARG A 112 -13.22 -7.76 19.32
CA ARG A 112 -12.41 -7.55 18.13
C ARG A 112 -10.97 -7.41 18.56
N HIS A 113 -10.10 -8.02 17.80
CA HIS A 113 -8.67 -7.94 18.04
C HIS A 113 -7.92 -7.80 16.73
N ALA A 114 -6.75 -7.19 16.81
CA ALA A 114 -5.91 -6.92 15.67
C ALA A 114 -4.45 -7.22 15.97
N LEU A 115 -3.76 -7.68 14.95
CA LEU A 115 -2.33 -7.94 14.96
C LEU A 115 -1.73 -7.44 13.65
N GLU A 116 -0.46 -7.12 13.69
CA GLU A 116 0.30 -6.62 12.55
C GLU A 116 1.65 -7.31 12.51
N ASN A 117 2.11 -7.60 11.30
CA ASN A 117 3.49 -7.96 11.07
C ASN A 117 4.31 -6.68 10.84
N GLN A 118 5.03 -6.26 11.87
CA GLN A 118 5.89 -5.07 11.89
C GLN A 118 7.33 -5.41 11.47
N GLY A 119 7.59 -6.67 11.10
CA GLY A 119 8.88 -7.15 10.63
C GLY A 119 9.05 -7.01 9.11
N LEU A 120 10.30 -7.03 8.67
CA LEU A 120 10.68 -6.80 7.26
C LEU A 120 10.53 -8.04 6.36
N ALA A 121 9.84 -9.07 6.85
CA ALA A 121 9.53 -10.27 6.09
C ALA A 121 8.12 -10.76 6.37
N SER A 122 7.51 -11.37 5.36
CA SER A 122 6.21 -12.03 5.52
C SER A 122 6.35 -13.32 6.32
N THR A 123 5.29 -13.71 7.03
CA THR A 123 5.26 -15.02 7.69
C THR A 123 5.16 -16.13 6.64
N PRO A 124 6.02 -17.15 6.65
CA PRO A 124 5.88 -18.29 5.74
C PRO A 124 4.72 -19.21 6.14
N ASP A 125 4.36 -19.20 7.44
CA ASP A 125 3.43 -20.12 8.07
C ASP A 125 2.11 -19.46 8.50
N ASN A 126 1.17 -20.32 8.90
CA ASN A 126 -0.10 -19.94 9.49
C ASN A 126 0.13 -19.30 10.86
N VAL A 127 -0.45 -18.12 11.07
CA VAL A 127 -0.37 -17.44 12.37
C VAL A 127 -1.48 -17.96 13.29
N HIS A 128 -1.08 -18.47 14.46
CA HIS A 128 -1.98 -18.92 15.50
C HIS A 128 -2.22 -17.83 16.53
N THR A 129 -3.46 -17.66 16.97
CA THR A 129 -3.78 -16.79 18.10
C THR A 129 -4.62 -17.53 19.14
N LYS A 130 -4.41 -17.17 20.40
CA LYS A 130 -5.18 -17.64 21.54
C LYS A 130 -5.73 -16.44 22.29
N LEU A 131 -7.01 -16.47 22.59
CA LEU A 131 -7.67 -15.48 23.43
C LEU A 131 -8.03 -16.10 24.77
N TYR A 132 -7.68 -15.43 25.86
CA TYR A 132 -7.97 -15.85 27.22
C TYR A 132 -8.88 -14.84 27.90
N TYR A 133 -9.80 -15.34 28.73
CA TYR A 133 -10.66 -14.56 29.62
C TYR A 133 -10.35 -14.97 31.06
N ASP A 134 -9.92 -14.04 31.91
CA ASP A 134 -9.46 -14.29 33.29
C ASP A 134 -8.45 -15.46 33.37
N GLY A 135 -7.54 -15.52 32.40
CA GLY A 135 -6.54 -16.60 32.28
C GLY A 135 -7.06 -17.94 31.73
N LYS A 136 -8.37 -18.10 31.49
CA LYS A 136 -8.93 -19.29 30.83
C LYS A 136 -8.96 -19.12 29.33
N LEU A 137 -8.49 -20.12 28.58
CA LEU A 137 -8.55 -20.10 27.11
C LEU A 137 -10.01 -20.16 26.62
N VAL A 138 -10.41 -19.18 25.82
CA VAL A 138 -11.79 -19.03 25.32
C VAL A 138 -11.90 -19.08 23.79
N SER A 139 -10.86 -18.68 23.06
CA SER A 139 -10.82 -18.82 21.59
C SER A 139 -9.44 -19.23 21.10
N LYS A 140 -9.44 -19.98 19.99
CA LYS A 140 -8.26 -20.33 19.20
C LYS A 140 -8.58 -19.99 17.75
N GLU A 141 -7.79 -19.12 17.14
CA GLU A 141 -7.89 -18.84 15.72
C GLU A 141 -6.59 -19.27 15.03
N PHE A 142 -6.70 -19.68 13.79
CA PHE A 142 -5.57 -19.85 12.90
C PHE A 142 -5.86 -19.08 11.62
N ARG A 143 -4.88 -18.32 11.16
CA ARG A 143 -4.95 -17.66 9.87
C ARG A 143 -4.12 -18.44 8.87
N SER A 144 -4.76 -18.86 7.79
CA SER A 144 -4.06 -19.51 6.69
C SER A 144 -3.38 -18.48 5.80
N GLY A 145 -2.10 -18.71 5.50
CA GLY A 145 -1.33 -17.91 4.55
C GLY A 145 -0.51 -16.78 5.18
N ALA A 146 0.43 -16.27 4.38
CA ALA A 146 1.42 -15.30 4.80
C ALA A 146 0.79 -13.95 5.20
N ILE A 147 1.16 -13.43 6.36
CA ILE A 147 0.90 -12.04 6.72
C ILE A 147 2.06 -11.21 6.16
N MET A 148 1.75 -10.37 5.18
CA MET A 148 2.73 -9.50 4.54
C MET A 148 3.29 -8.47 5.52
N ASP A 149 4.47 -7.93 5.20
CA ASP A 149 5.03 -6.78 5.91
C ASP A 149 4.01 -5.64 6.00
N ASN A 150 3.87 -5.08 7.20
CA ASN A 150 2.99 -3.97 7.56
C ASN A 150 1.50 -4.24 7.28
N GLN A 151 1.11 -5.51 7.23
CA GLN A 151 -0.29 -5.91 7.04
C GLN A 151 -0.99 -6.04 8.39
N VAL A 152 -1.98 -5.17 8.62
CA VAL A 152 -2.85 -5.28 9.79
C VAL A 152 -3.99 -6.24 9.52
N THR A 153 -4.06 -7.27 10.37
CA THR A 153 -5.13 -8.25 10.41
C THR A 153 -6.15 -7.88 11.49
N ARG A 154 -7.44 -8.04 11.20
CA ARG A 154 -8.54 -7.80 12.15
C ARG A 154 -9.46 -9.02 12.21
N SER A 155 -9.86 -9.39 13.42
CA SER A 155 -10.84 -10.44 13.70
C SER A 155 -11.96 -9.89 14.60
N GLU A 156 -13.16 -10.46 14.49
CA GLU A 156 -14.30 -10.22 15.38
C GLU A 156 -14.91 -11.56 15.77
N TRP A 157 -15.11 -11.75 17.08
CA TRP A 157 -15.64 -12.99 17.66
C TRP A 157 -16.66 -12.67 18.75
N ALA A 158 -17.78 -13.40 18.76
CA ALA A 158 -18.91 -13.16 19.68
C ALA A 158 -19.28 -14.37 20.55
N GLY A 159 -18.41 -15.39 20.63
CA GLY A 159 -18.70 -16.66 21.30
C GLY A 159 -18.36 -16.71 22.80
N LEU A 160 -18.06 -15.58 23.45
CA LEU A 160 -17.57 -15.57 24.83
C LEU A 160 -18.56 -16.20 25.82
N SER A 161 -19.84 -15.82 25.73
CA SER A 161 -20.90 -16.35 26.60
C SER A 161 -21.21 -17.84 26.37
N GLU A 162 -20.73 -18.42 25.25
CA GLU A 162 -20.90 -19.84 24.94
C GLU A 162 -19.88 -20.72 25.67
N VAL A 163 -18.72 -20.17 26.03
CA VAL A 163 -17.57 -20.92 26.58
C VAL A 163 -17.26 -20.58 28.04
N VAL A 164 -17.76 -19.45 28.53
CA VAL A 164 -17.66 -19.02 29.93
C VAL A 164 -18.97 -18.45 30.43
N ARG A 165 -19.22 -18.63 31.73
CA ARG A 165 -20.31 -17.94 32.42
C ARG A 165 -19.84 -16.54 32.79
N LEU A 166 -20.37 -15.53 32.11
CA LEU A 166 -20.07 -14.14 32.41
C LEU A 166 -20.68 -13.72 33.75
N THR A 167 -19.93 -12.92 34.49
CA THR A 167 -20.37 -12.28 35.74
C THR A 167 -20.21 -10.77 35.62
N PRO A 168 -20.96 -9.98 36.40
CA PRO A 168 -20.69 -8.54 36.48
C PRO A 168 -19.37 -8.30 37.21
N GLY A 169 -18.58 -7.34 36.73
CA GLY A 169 -17.31 -6.97 37.35
C GLY A 169 -16.17 -6.71 36.35
N GLU A 170 -14.98 -6.53 36.90
CA GLU A 170 -13.74 -6.44 36.15
C GLU A 170 -13.31 -7.83 35.69
N HIS A 171 -13.04 -7.95 34.40
CA HIS A 171 -12.54 -9.16 33.77
C HIS A 171 -11.43 -8.83 32.78
N THR A 172 -10.46 -9.72 32.65
CA THR A 172 -9.30 -9.53 31.76
C THR A 172 -9.47 -10.31 30.47
N LEU A 173 -9.07 -9.69 29.36
CA LEU A 173 -8.88 -10.36 28.08
C LEU A 173 -7.40 -10.30 27.70
N LYS A 174 -6.82 -11.46 27.40
CA LYS A 174 -5.43 -11.58 26.94
C LYS A 174 -5.37 -12.23 25.58
N LEU A 175 -4.79 -11.52 24.61
CA LEU A 175 -4.43 -12.06 23.30
C LEU A 175 -2.98 -12.53 23.34
N LEU A 176 -2.74 -13.73 22.82
CA LEU A 176 -1.42 -14.29 22.59
C LEU A 176 -1.31 -14.69 21.12
N VAL A 177 -0.37 -14.08 20.42
CA VAL A 177 0.00 -14.35 19.02
C VAL A 177 1.16 -15.34 19.01
N ASP A 178 1.18 -16.21 18.02
CA ASP A 178 2.10 -17.35 17.89
C ASP A 178 2.45 -18.06 19.22
N PRO A 179 1.45 -18.62 19.92
CA PRO A 179 1.64 -19.18 21.25
C PRO A 179 2.53 -20.44 21.30
N HIS A 180 2.99 -20.93 20.15
CA HIS A 180 3.85 -22.09 20.03
C HIS A 180 5.27 -21.72 19.57
N ASN A 181 5.53 -20.43 19.33
CA ASN A 181 6.81 -19.90 18.86
C ASN A 181 7.31 -20.64 17.60
N LEU A 182 6.39 -20.87 16.66
CA LEU A 182 6.66 -21.57 15.41
C LEU A 182 7.21 -20.63 14.32
N ILE A 183 6.95 -19.33 14.46
CA ILE A 183 7.45 -18.29 13.59
C ILE A 183 8.61 -17.65 14.33
N ASP A 184 9.83 -17.75 13.77
CA ASP A 184 10.98 -17.05 14.34
C ASP A 184 10.83 -15.54 14.07
N GLU A 185 10.71 -14.76 15.14
CA GLU A 185 10.52 -13.31 15.05
C GLU A 185 11.76 -12.51 15.46
N THR A 186 11.77 -11.21 15.13
CA THR A 186 12.82 -10.32 15.64
C THR A 186 12.76 -10.13 17.15
N ASP A 187 11.57 -10.29 17.76
CA ASP A 187 11.33 -10.04 19.18
C ASP A 187 10.06 -10.79 19.67
N GLU A 188 10.27 -11.99 20.23
CA GLU A 188 9.19 -12.85 20.75
C GLU A 188 8.48 -12.28 22.00
N THR A 189 8.98 -11.17 22.57
CA THR A 189 8.43 -10.63 23.83
C THR A 189 7.19 -9.77 23.62
N LYS A 190 6.87 -9.41 22.37
CA LYS A 190 5.77 -8.49 22.02
C LYS A 190 4.49 -9.19 21.56
N ASN A 191 4.46 -10.51 21.62
CA ASN A 191 3.38 -11.32 21.05
C ASN A 191 2.14 -11.39 21.95
N SER A 192 2.12 -10.67 23.07
CA SER A 192 1.01 -10.72 24.02
C SER A 192 0.51 -9.34 24.43
N TYR A 193 -0.81 -9.23 24.58
CA TYR A 193 -1.47 -8.02 25.06
C TYR A 193 -2.62 -8.40 25.98
N GLU A 194 -2.73 -7.73 27.13
CA GLU A 194 -3.77 -7.94 28.12
C GLU A 194 -4.45 -6.62 28.48
N VAL A 195 -5.77 -6.65 28.62
CA VAL A 195 -6.59 -5.48 28.95
C VAL A 195 -7.77 -5.88 29.83
N THR A 196 -8.14 -4.99 30.75
CA THR A 196 -9.29 -5.16 31.65
C THR A 196 -10.51 -4.45 31.09
N PHE A 197 -11.67 -5.08 31.22
CA PHE A 197 -12.97 -4.55 30.85
C PHE A 197 -13.98 -4.74 31.99
N MET A 198 -15.02 -3.90 31.99
CA MET A 198 -16.12 -3.96 32.95
C MET A 198 -17.37 -4.57 32.30
N TRP A 199 -17.81 -5.72 32.80
CA TRP A 199 -19.14 -6.26 32.46
C TRP A 199 -20.18 -5.77 33.46
N GLY A 200 -21.26 -5.20 32.96
CA GLY A 200 -22.44 -4.84 33.74
C GLY A 200 -23.39 -6.02 33.94
N GLY A 201 -24.28 -5.89 34.93
CA GLY A 201 -25.42 -6.81 35.13
C GLY A 201 -26.73 -6.33 34.50
N GLY A 202 -26.76 -5.11 33.95
CA GLY A 202 -27.96 -4.49 33.36
C GLY A 202 -28.10 -4.74 31.86
N GLU A 203 -29.22 -4.29 31.29
CA GLU A 203 -29.41 -4.28 29.84
C GLU A 203 -28.46 -3.27 29.18
N VAL A 204 -28.01 -3.59 27.97
CA VAL A 204 -27.23 -2.67 27.16
C VAL A 204 -28.20 -1.73 26.43
N PRO A 205 -27.97 -0.39 26.46
CA PRO A 205 -28.79 0.53 25.67
C PRO A 205 -28.78 0.14 24.19
N VAL A 206 -29.92 0.17 23.52
CA VAL A 206 -29.94 -0.02 22.07
C VAL A 206 -29.15 1.11 21.41
N LEU A 207 -28.29 0.80 20.43
CA LEU A 207 -27.62 1.82 19.63
C LEU A 207 -28.65 2.71 18.95
N GLN A 208 -28.84 3.92 19.48
CA GLN A 208 -29.57 4.97 18.79
C GLN A 208 -28.65 5.54 17.72
N LEU A 209 -28.88 5.14 16.47
CA LEU A 209 -28.38 5.89 15.33
C LEU A 209 -28.96 7.31 15.41
N PRO A 210 -28.20 8.36 15.07
CA PRO A 210 -28.74 9.71 14.99
C PRO A 210 -30.01 9.66 14.14
N ARG A 211 -31.14 10.13 14.69
CA ARG A 211 -32.32 10.36 13.86
C ARG A 211 -31.86 11.29 12.74
N PRO A 212 -32.00 10.93 11.46
CA PRO A 212 -31.62 11.83 10.38
C PRO A 212 -32.30 13.16 10.65
N SER A 213 -31.51 14.23 10.62
CA SER A 213 -32.03 15.60 10.65
C SER A 213 -33.16 15.66 9.61
N PRO A 214 -34.32 16.27 9.92
CA PRO A 214 -35.25 16.59 8.85
C PRO A 214 -34.44 17.29 7.75
N PRO A 215 -34.62 16.90 6.48
CA PRO A 215 -33.95 17.59 5.38
C PRO A 215 -34.20 19.09 5.53
N PRO A 216 -33.25 19.96 5.16
CA PRO A 216 -33.51 21.39 5.09
C PRO A 216 -34.79 21.61 4.30
N ASP A 217 -35.63 22.54 4.74
CA ASP A 217 -36.82 22.92 3.99
C ASP A 217 -36.39 23.25 2.56
N LEU A 218 -37.01 22.57 1.59
CA LEU A 218 -36.80 22.88 0.19
C LEU A 218 -37.21 24.34 -0.03
N PRO A 219 -36.45 25.13 -0.81
CA PRO A 219 -36.87 26.48 -1.14
C PRO A 219 -38.26 26.44 -1.77
N ASP A 220 -39.08 27.45 -1.49
CA ASP A 220 -40.40 27.58 -2.09
C ASP A 220 -40.30 27.40 -3.61
N PRO A 221 -41.16 26.57 -4.23
CA PRO A 221 -41.11 26.35 -5.67
C PRO A 221 -41.26 27.69 -6.40
N PRO A 222 -40.47 27.94 -7.46
CA PRO A 222 -40.52 29.20 -8.19
C PRO A 222 -41.93 29.46 -8.74
N LEU A 223 -42.49 30.63 -8.42
CA LEU A 223 -43.86 31.02 -8.74
C LEU A 223 -44.05 31.51 -10.19
N LEU A 224 -42.98 31.52 -11.00
CA LEU A 224 -43.00 32.00 -12.39
C LEU A 224 -42.49 30.92 -13.35
N PRO A 225 -43.01 30.85 -14.59
CA PRO A 225 -42.43 30.05 -15.67
C PRO A 225 -40.96 30.39 -15.92
N ASN A 226 -40.14 29.37 -16.20
CA ASN A 226 -38.72 29.52 -16.50
C ASN A 226 -38.37 28.75 -17.79
N LEU A 227 -38.41 29.44 -18.92
CA LEU A 227 -38.08 28.87 -20.22
C LEU A 227 -36.57 28.88 -20.45
N VAL A 228 -35.98 27.71 -20.67
CA VAL A 228 -34.56 27.55 -20.98
C VAL A 228 -34.37 26.76 -22.28
N PRO A 229 -33.40 27.12 -23.14
CA PRO A 229 -32.99 26.26 -24.25
C PRO A 229 -32.47 24.94 -23.71
N CYS A 230 -32.93 23.82 -24.27
CA CYS A 230 -32.52 22.51 -23.78
C CYS A 230 -32.31 21.51 -24.90
N LEU A 231 -31.51 20.48 -24.62
CA LEU A 231 -31.44 19.29 -25.46
C LEU A 231 -32.66 18.40 -25.16
N ARG A 232 -33.40 18.00 -26.21
CA ARG A 232 -34.48 17.01 -26.11
C ARG A 232 -34.00 15.70 -26.74
N PHE A 233 -34.39 14.58 -26.14
CA PHE A 233 -34.03 13.27 -26.69
C PHE A 233 -34.47 13.15 -28.16
N GLY A 234 -33.52 12.90 -29.05
CA GLY A 234 -33.73 12.84 -30.50
C GLY A 234 -33.39 14.12 -31.27
N SER A 235 -33.08 15.24 -30.60
CA SER A 235 -32.55 16.46 -31.24
C SER A 235 -31.02 16.57 -31.16
N ASP A 236 -30.40 17.26 -32.12
CA ASP A 236 -28.94 17.48 -32.15
C ASP A 236 -28.50 18.71 -31.33
N GLY A 237 -29.44 19.54 -30.89
CA GLY A 237 -29.16 20.73 -30.09
C GLY A 237 -30.41 21.41 -29.54
N ALA A 238 -30.21 22.55 -28.90
CA ALA A 238 -31.29 23.48 -28.53
C ALA A 238 -31.62 24.46 -29.67
N LEU A 239 -30.69 24.66 -30.60
CA LEU A 239 -30.84 25.36 -31.87
C LEU A 239 -30.31 24.42 -32.95
N ILE A 240 -31.15 24.11 -33.94
CA ILE A 240 -30.82 23.19 -35.03
C ILE A 240 -31.04 23.92 -36.35
N VAL A 241 -30.12 23.75 -37.30
CA VAL A 241 -30.23 24.37 -38.62
C VAL A 241 -30.13 23.30 -39.71
N SER A 242 -31.14 23.23 -40.58
CA SER A 242 -31.23 22.21 -41.62
C SER A 242 -31.87 22.72 -42.90
N ASN A 243 -31.61 22.07 -44.04
CA ASN A 243 -32.36 22.29 -45.28
C ASN A 243 -33.65 21.45 -45.37
N ARG A 244 -34.01 20.72 -44.30
CA ARG A 244 -35.22 19.90 -44.22
C ARG A 244 -35.99 20.20 -42.93
N GLN A 245 -37.28 20.48 -43.09
CA GLN A 245 -38.19 20.78 -41.98
C GLN A 245 -38.43 19.55 -41.08
N ASP A 246 -38.63 19.79 -39.77
CA ASP A 246 -39.08 18.81 -38.76
C ASP A 246 -38.15 17.61 -38.55
N THR A 247 -36.87 17.74 -38.88
CA THR A 247 -35.90 16.66 -38.65
C THR A 247 -35.31 16.68 -37.24
N PHE A 248 -35.32 17.86 -36.58
CA PHE A 248 -34.68 18.13 -35.30
C PHE A 248 -33.19 17.74 -35.25
N LYS A 249 -32.56 17.58 -36.43
CA LYS A 249 -31.16 17.18 -36.60
C LYS A 249 -30.45 18.16 -37.52
N ASP A 250 -29.18 18.44 -37.21
CA ASP A 250 -28.39 19.32 -38.05
C ASP A 250 -28.08 18.64 -39.38
N SER A 251 -28.07 19.44 -40.46
CA SER A 251 -27.67 18.94 -41.78
C SER A 251 -26.72 19.91 -42.47
N GLN A 252 -25.90 19.40 -43.39
CA GLN A 252 -25.10 20.26 -44.25
C GLN A 252 -26.00 21.19 -45.07
N LEU A 253 -25.72 22.49 -45.03
CA LEU A 253 -26.56 23.49 -45.69
C LEU A 253 -26.20 23.66 -47.17
N ILE A 254 -27.20 23.71 -48.04
CA ILE A 254 -27.05 23.91 -49.49
C ILE A 254 -27.62 25.29 -49.85
N VAL A 255 -26.76 26.15 -50.41
CA VAL A 255 -27.02 27.58 -50.64
C VAL A 255 -28.25 27.85 -51.52
N SER A 256 -28.67 26.89 -52.35
CA SER A 256 -29.84 27.01 -53.24
C SER A 256 -31.12 26.33 -52.70
N GLU A 257 -31.10 25.81 -51.47
CA GLU A 257 -32.25 25.15 -50.84
C GLU A 257 -32.79 25.99 -49.65
N PRO A 258 -34.09 25.84 -49.29
CA PRO A 258 -34.66 26.53 -48.13
C PRO A 258 -34.02 26.07 -46.82
N VAL A 259 -33.61 27.00 -45.97
CA VAL A 259 -33.05 26.72 -44.64
C VAL A 259 -34.15 26.86 -43.58
N TYR A 260 -34.23 25.88 -42.71
CA TYR A 260 -35.13 25.80 -41.56
C TYR A 260 -34.30 25.85 -40.27
N ILE A 261 -34.85 26.52 -39.27
CA ILE A 261 -34.27 26.62 -37.92
C ILE A 261 -35.29 26.07 -36.94
N ASP A 262 -34.91 25.03 -36.20
CA ASP A 262 -35.71 24.48 -35.11
C ASP A 262 -35.08 24.90 -33.77
N VAL A 263 -35.93 25.34 -32.82
CA VAL A 263 -35.49 25.71 -31.46
C VAL A 263 -36.22 24.84 -30.45
N VAL A 264 -35.47 24.31 -29.48
CA VAL A 264 -35.99 23.44 -28.43
C VAL A 264 -35.90 24.16 -27.09
N VAL A 265 -37.07 24.44 -26.50
CA VAL A 265 -37.21 25.15 -25.23
C VAL A 265 -37.95 24.26 -24.23
N ARG A 266 -37.52 24.27 -22.97
CA ARG A 266 -38.18 23.60 -21.85
C ARG A 266 -38.55 24.63 -20.78
N ASN A 267 -39.75 24.49 -20.23
CA ASN A 267 -40.09 25.15 -18.97
C ASN A 267 -39.56 24.30 -17.80
N GLU A 268 -38.58 24.81 -17.06
CA GLU A 268 -37.99 24.15 -15.89
C GLU A 268 -38.63 24.58 -14.57
N SER A 269 -39.78 25.26 -14.62
CA SER A 269 -40.59 25.51 -13.43
C SER A 269 -41.74 24.51 -13.29
N SER A 270 -42.33 24.47 -12.10
CA SER A 270 -43.57 23.75 -11.80
C SER A 270 -44.84 24.56 -12.12
N VAL A 271 -44.72 25.67 -12.85
CA VAL A 271 -45.80 26.61 -13.16
C VAL A 271 -46.02 26.66 -14.67
N ASP A 272 -47.25 26.42 -15.09
CA ASP A 272 -47.62 26.42 -16.51
C ASP A 272 -47.43 27.80 -17.18
N LEU A 273 -47.00 27.77 -18.44
CA LEU A 273 -46.92 28.98 -19.26
C LEU A 273 -48.30 29.29 -19.84
N ALA A 274 -49.02 30.23 -19.23
CA ALA A 274 -50.38 30.61 -19.65
C ALA A 274 -50.44 31.53 -20.88
N SER A 275 -49.31 32.13 -21.27
CA SER A 275 -49.21 33.10 -22.37
C SER A 275 -48.35 32.58 -23.51
N SER A 276 -48.60 33.03 -24.73
CA SER A 276 -47.70 32.78 -25.87
C SER A 276 -46.34 33.46 -25.66
N TYR A 277 -45.28 32.83 -26.16
CA TYR A 277 -43.93 33.38 -26.19
C TYR A 277 -43.41 33.40 -27.62
N GLU A 278 -42.53 34.35 -27.91
CA GLU A 278 -41.86 34.46 -29.21
C GLU A 278 -40.42 33.96 -29.09
N VAL A 279 -39.97 33.25 -30.12
CA VAL A 279 -38.57 32.86 -30.32
C VAL A 279 -38.13 33.60 -31.59
N LEU A 280 -37.21 34.54 -31.44
CA LEU A 280 -36.67 35.37 -32.54
C LEU A 280 -35.33 34.83 -33.04
#